data_AF-A0A6B2HC17-F1
#
_entry.id   AF-A0A6B2HC17-F1
#
_cell.length_a   1.000
_cell.length_b   1.000
_cell.length_c   1.000
_cell.angle_alpha   90.00
_cell.angle_beta   90.00
_cell.angle_gamma   90.00
#
_symmetry.space_group_name_H-M   'P 1'
#
loop_
_entity.id
_entity.type
_entity.pdbx_description
1 polymer ?
#
loop_
_entity_poly.entity_id
_entity_poly.type
_entity_poly.pdbx_seq_one_letter_code
_entity_poly.pdbx_strand_id
1 'polypeptide(L)'
;MKHIACLLLMLLGLASSTTLQAQDTYVPYDPDIYRLIDRYQILYGNEPNGNQQQGLHPAVRPYGRKDVAELAEISARNTQTTVDKFNTDYLLNDNWNYTTQENNTSARPIFNRFYENQTDLYHYEGRDFTLRVSPVLHLELGKDNQSDGIRYTNTRGVQVEGVIDDRLSFYTFIAETQVKFPEYVNRRIVQENVVPHEGWWKRFKGDGYDFLNARGYLNYNLTKHVEIQLGHDRHFIGNGYRSLIYSDYAPPSFFLKLNTQVWRIHYMNLFQELTAKYRRLSQDVLFDKKYMAFHRLVVQVTDNFDLGISETVIFGRRKGRFELQYLNPIIFYRSIEQAIGSEDNVTLAADFRWNIWNRVQLYGQLMLDEFLLNEVKAGNGWWANKQAGQIGAKYINALGVNNLDLQGELNIIRPYTYQHLDNYRNLQHFNQPLAHPTGANLYELIGVVRYQPLPRLNLTGKAIYTKFGQDEYSATDTINWGGNVNLPYTLRPTDYGHKIAQGNTTNQLHLDLTASFQLRHNVFVDLKQIIRRTDAEINSMDLNTTLSSVAFRWNIPQRLHEF
;
A
#
# COMPACT_ATOMS: atom_id res chain seq x y z
N MET A 1 39.43 -0.04 -41.85
CA MET A 1 38.77 1.05 -41.08
C MET A 1 37.65 1.79 -41.82
N LYS A 2 37.48 1.66 -43.15
CA LYS A 2 36.38 2.34 -43.89
C LYS A 2 35.02 1.59 -43.89
N HIS A 3 34.96 0.33 -43.46
CA HIS A 3 33.71 -0.45 -43.42
C HIS A 3 32.97 -0.45 -42.08
N ILE A 4 33.58 0.09 -41.01
CA ILE A 4 32.94 0.19 -39.68
C ILE A 4 32.13 1.49 -39.55
N ALA A 5 32.52 2.55 -40.28
CA ALA A 5 31.80 3.82 -40.27
C ALA A 5 30.43 3.76 -40.99
N CYS A 6 30.29 2.94 -42.04
CA CYS A 6 28.99 2.75 -42.71
C CYS A 6 27.98 1.95 -41.88
N LEU A 7 28.44 1.04 -41.01
CA LEU A 7 27.55 0.25 -40.15
C LEU A 7 26.97 1.10 -39.01
N LEU A 8 27.77 2.05 -38.49
CA LEU A 8 27.32 3.02 -37.48
C LEU A 8 26.34 4.05 -38.05
N LEU A 9 26.47 4.44 -39.32
CA LEU A 9 25.53 5.33 -40.00
C LEU A 9 24.21 4.64 -40.40
N MET A 10 24.20 3.33 -40.64
CA MET A 10 22.95 2.56 -40.82
C MET A 10 22.17 2.34 -39.52
N LEU A 11 22.85 2.25 -38.37
CA LEU A 11 22.20 2.16 -37.05
C LEU A 11 21.58 3.50 -36.59
N LEU A 12 22.07 4.63 -37.09
CA LEU A 12 21.48 5.96 -36.85
C LEU A 12 20.29 6.28 -37.77
N GLY A 13 20.06 5.50 -38.84
CA GLY A 13 18.96 5.69 -39.77
C GLY A 13 17.61 5.07 -39.37
N LEU A 14 17.57 4.25 -38.30
CA LEU A 14 16.35 3.59 -37.81
C LEU A 14 15.65 4.32 -36.65
N ALA A 15 16.12 5.52 -36.27
CA ALA A 15 15.52 6.34 -35.22
C ALA A 15 14.41 7.29 -35.71
N SER A 16 13.67 6.91 -36.74
CA SER A 16 12.58 7.73 -37.29
C SER A 16 11.30 6.94 -37.43
N SER A 17 10.74 6.55 -36.28
CA SER A 17 9.31 6.37 -35.98
C SER A 17 9.14 5.65 -34.64
N THR A 18 9.77 6.16 -33.58
CA THR A 18 9.30 5.78 -32.25
C THR A 18 8.01 6.54 -32.02
N THR A 19 6.88 5.85 -32.13
CA THR A 19 5.65 6.28 -31.46
C THR A 19 6.03 6.46 -29.99
N LEU A 20 6.19 7.72 -29.58
CA LEU A 20 6.38 8.08 -28.19
C LEU A 20 5.12 7.58 -27.47
N GLN A 21 5.29 6.55 -26.63
CA GLN A 21 4.23 6.19 -25.72
C GLN A 21 4.12 7.31 -24.69
N ALA A 22 2.94 7.90 -24.59
CA ALA A 22 2.64 8.93 -23.59
C ALA A 22 3.05 8.44 -22.21
N GLN A 23 3.76 9.29 -21.47
CA GLN A 23 4.18 8.97 -20.12
C GLN A 23 3.03 8.95 -19.14
N ASP A 24 3.17 8.04 -18.19
CA ASP A 24 2.11 7.70 -17.27
C ASP A 24 2.24 8.48 -15.95
N THR A 25 1.11 8.97 -15.44
CA THR A 25 0.98 9.29 -14.02
C THR A 25 0.45 8.05 -13.31
N TYR A 26 0.59 7.96 -12.00
CA TYR A 26 0.00 6.84 -11.27
C TYR A 26 -1.39 7.22 -10.76
N VAL A 27 -2.33 6.27 -10.83
CA VAL A 27 -3.62 6.40 -10.14
C VAL A 27 -3.34 6.59 -8.64
N PRO A 28 -3.79 7.69 -8.01
CA PRO A 28 -3.58 7.89 -6.57
C PRO A 28 -4.06 6.67 -5.79
N TYR A 29 -3.24 6.21 -4.84
CA TYR A 29 -3.57 5.02 -4.07
C TYR A 29 -4.87 5.24 -3.26
N ASP A 30 -5.94 4.56 -3.69
CA ASP A 30 -7.24 4.50 -3.04
C ASP A 30 -7.71 3.03 -3.03
N PRO A 31 -7.84 2.39 -1.87
CA PRO A 31 -8.26 0.99 -1.77
C PRO A 31 -9.57 0.66 -2.49
N ASP A 32 -10.53 1.59 -2.56
CA ASP A 32 -11.82 1.36 -3.22
C ASP A 32 -11.67 1.32 -4.75
N ILE A 33 -10.84 2.22 -5.30
CA ILE A 33 -10.52 2.28 -6.74
C ILE A 33 -9.64 1.09 -7.13
N TYR A 34 -8.60 0.80 -6.34
CA TYR A 34 -7.66 -0.30 -6.62
C TYR A 34 -8.34 -1.66 -6.59
N ARG A 35 -9.33 -1.84 -5.71
CA ARG A 35 -10.19 -3.01 -5.75
C ARG A 35 -10.94 -3.13 -7.08
N LEU A 36 -11.47 -2.03 -7.60
CA LEU A 36 -12.19 -2.06 -8.87
C LEU A 36 -11.24 -2.45 -10.02
N ILE A 37 -10.02 -1.93 -10.01
CA ILE A 37 -8.96 -2.29 -10.95
C ILE A 37 -8.62 -3.78 -10.82
N ASP A 38 -8.37 -4.27 -9.59
CA ASP A 38 -8.12 -5.69 -9.30
C ASP A 38 -9.25 -6.59 -9.83
N ARG A 39 -10.52 -6.19 -9.63
CA ARG A 39 -11.70 -6.94 -10.11
C ARG A 39 -11.62 -7.15 -11.61
N TYR A 40 -11.38 -6.09 -12.38
CA TYR A 40 -11.30 -6.21 -13.84
C TYR A 40 -10.03 -6.89 -14.32
N GLN A 41 -8.92 -6.75 -13.58
CA GLN A 41 -7.71 -7.52 -13.85
C GLN A 41 -7.98 -9.02 -13.70
N ILE A 42 -8.77 -9.45 -12.71
CA ILE A 42 -9.11 -10.86 -12.52
C ILE A 42 -10.06 -11.36 -13.62
N LEU A 43 -11.05 -10.54 -14.00
CA LEU A 43 -12.05 -10.89 -15.03
C LEU A 43 -11.46 -10.91 -16.45
N TYR A 44 -10.56 -9.97 -16.75
CA TYR A 44 -10.17 -9.67 -18.13
C TYR A 44 -8.66 -9.57 -18.33
N GLY A 45 -7.83 -9.77 -17.30
CA GLY A 45 -6.38 -9.58 -17.38
C GLY A 45 -5.66 -10.51 -18.37
N ASN A 46 -6.29 -11.63 -18.73
CA ASN A 46 -5.78 -12.57 -19.74
C ASN A 46 -6.24 -12.21 -21.17
N GLU A 47 -7.15 -11.25 -21.32
CA GLU A 47 -7.63 -10.83 -22.63
C GLU A 47 -6.65 -9.83 -23.26
N PRO A 48 -6.21 -10.07 -24.51
CA PRO A 48 -5.30 -9.17 -25.19
C PRO A 48 -5.99 -7.85 -25.60
N ASN A 49 -5.23 -6.75 -25.60
CA ASN A 49 -5.64 -5.51 -26.27
C ASN A 49 -4.98 -5.46 -27.66
N GLY A 50 -5.67 -5.94 -28.68
CA GLY A 50 -5.09 -6.09 -30.01
C GLY A 50 -3.93 -7.09 -30.01
N ASN A 51 -2.73 -6.65 -30.41
CA ASN A 51 -1.53 -7.50 -30.47
C ASN A 51 -0.65 -7.42 -29.20
N GLN A 52 -1.09 -6.74 -28.15
CA GLN A 52 -0.32 -6.53 -26.91
C GLN A 52 -0.96 -7.28 -25.74
N GLN A 53 -0.13 -7.98 -24.96
CA GLN A 53 -0.53 -8.48 -23.64
C GLN A 53 -0.61 -7.30 -22.67
N GLN A 54 -1.56 -7.36 -21.72
CA GLN A 54 -1.73 -6.28 -20.73
C GLN A 54 -0.47 -6.09 -19.88
N GLY A 55 -0.11 -4.83 -19.67
CA GLY A 55 1.07 -4.43 -18.88
C GLY A 55 0.86 -4.43 -17.37
N LEU A 56 -0.38 -4.53 -16.87
CA LEU A 56 -0.70 -4.31 -15.46
C LEU A 56 -0.20 -5.45 -14.55
N HIS A 57 0.72 -5.11 -13.64
CA HIS A 57 1.23 -6.01 -12.59
C HIS A 57 0.60 -5.68 -11.23
N PRO A 58 -0.48 -6.36 -10.80
CA PRO A 58 -1.26 -5.91 -9.64
C PRO A 58 -0.53 -6.05 -8.30
N ALA A 59 0.57 -6.79 -8.24
CA ALA A 59 1.35 -6.97 -7.02
C ALA A 59 2.18 -5.74 -6.61
N VAL A 60 2.33 -4.73 -7.49
CA VAL A 60 3.07 -3.50 -7.19
C VAL A 60 2.12 -2.32 -7.30
N ARG A 61 1.95 -1.58 -6.21
CA ARG A 61 1.09 -0.39 -6.15
C ARG A 61 1.92 0.84 -5.77
N PRO A 62 1.64 2.02 -6.34
CA PRO A 62 0.48 2.34 -7.18
C PRO A 62 0.55 1.84 -8.64
N TYR A 63 -0.59 1.84 -9.36
CA TYR A 63 -0.74 1.46 -10.78
C TYR A 63 -0.65 2.68 -11.71
N GLY A 64 -0.06 2.50 -12.88
CA GLY A 64 -0.04 3.51 -13.94
C GLY A 64 -1.45 3.75 -14.52
N ARG A 65 -1.80 5.02 -14.78
CA ARG A 65 -3.11 5.39 -15.37
C ARG A 65 -3.31 4.81 -16.76
N LYS A 66 -2.25 4.68 -17.55
CA LYS A 66 -2.30 4.09 -18.90
C LYS A 66 -2.65 2.62 -18.85
N ASP A 67 -1.99 1.85 -17.98
CA ASP A 67 -2.31 0.42 -17.79
C ASP A 67 -3.77 0.23 -17.34
N VAL A 68 -4.25 1.14 -16.49
CA VAL A 68 -5.65 1.14 -16.02
C VAL A 68 -6.62 1.53 -17.13
N ALA A 69 -6.28 2.50 -17.98
CA ALA A 69 -7.08 2.88 -19.15
C ALA A 69 -7.20 1.71 -20.14
N GLU A 70 -6.10 1.03 -20.47
CA GLU A 70 -6.10 -0.14 -21.35
C GLU A 70 -6.98 -1.27 -20.79
N LEU A 71 -6.90 -1.54 -19.48
CA LEU A 71 -7.78 -2.51 -18.81
C LEU A 71 -9.25 -2.08 -18.86
N ALA A 72 -9.53 -0.79 -18.66
CA ALA A 72 -10.88 -0.26 -18.69
C ALA A 72 -11.50 -0.36 -20.10
N GLU A 73 -10.73 -0.14 -21.17
CA GLU A 73 -11.19 -0.35 -22.54
C GLU A 73 -11.55 -1.82 -22.84
N ILE A 74 -10.84 -2.77 -22.24
CA ILE A 74 -11.18 -4.20 -22.35
C ILE A 74 -12.47 -4.49 -21.58
N SER A 75 -12.60 -3.95 -20.36
CA SER A 75 -13.81 -4.05 -19.56
C SER A 75 -15.05 -3.47 -20.28
N ALA A 76 -14.87 -2.36 -21.02
CA ALA A 76 -15.94 -1.72 -21.79
C ALA A 76 -16.56 -2.65 -22.84
N ARG A 77 -15.72 -3.42 -23.55
CA ARG A 77 -16.15 -4.40 -24.55
C ARG A 77 -16.88 -5.61 -23.95
N ASN A 78 -16.60 -5.92 -22.68
CA ASN A 78 -17.11 -7.10 -21.99
C ASN A 78 -18.20 -6.80 -20.95
N THR A 79 -18.64 -5.54 -20.86
CA THR A 79 -19.63 -5.07 -19.89
C THR A 79 -20.96 -5.83 -20.03
N GLN A 80 -21.44 -6.41 -18.92
CA GLN A 80 -22.67 -7.23 -18.89
C GLN A 80 -23.84 -6.54 -18.19
N THR A 81 -23.56 -5.72 -17.17
CA THR A 81 -24.57 -5.09 -16.33
C THR A 81 -24.48 -3.57 -16.35
N THR A 82 -25.52 -2.88 -15.88
CA THR A 82 -25.50 -1.42 -15.69
C THR A 82 -24.45 -0.99 -14.65
N VAL A 83 -24.15 -1.84 -13.67
CA VAL A 83 -23.11 -1.62 -12.66
C VAL A 83 -21.72 -1.76 -13.30
N ASP A 84 -21.51 -2.79 -14.12
CA ASP A 84 -20.25 -2.94 -14.86
C ASP A 84 -20.01 -1.77 -15.80
N LYS A 85 -21.07 -1.29 -16.48
CA LYS A 85 -20.98 -0.11 -17.34
C LYS A 85 -20.55 1.12 -16.54
N PHE A 86 -21.22 1.38 -15.42
CA PHE A 86 -20.91 2.51 -14.54
C PHE A 86 -19.46 2.49 -14.06
N ASN A 87 -18.99 1.32 -13.64
CA ASN A 87 -17.64 1.14 -13.12
C ASN A 87 -16.56 1.25 -14.22
N THR A 88 -16.82 0.72 -15.41
CA THR A 88 -15.95 0.88 -16.58
C THR A 88 -15.87 2.36 -16.97
N ASP A 89 -17.03 3.02 -17.13
CA ASP A 89 -17.11 4.45 -17.47
C ASP A 89 -16.36 5.30 -16.43
N TYR A 90 -16.42 4.93 -15.14
CA TYR A 90 -15.64 5.58 -14.09
C TYR A 90 -14.12 5.46 -14.33
N LEU A 91 -13.60 4.27 -14.65
CA LEU A 91 -12.16 4.10 -14.90
C LEU A 91 -11.71 4.79 -16.19
N LEU A 92 -12.51 4.74 -17.26
CA LEU A 92 -12.22 5.46 -18.51
C LEU A 92 -12.17 6.97 -18.27
N ASN A 93 -13.17 7.51 -17.57
CA ASN A 93 -13.23 8.94 -17.27
C ASN A 93 -12.10 9.38 -16.32
N ASP A 94 -11.73 8.59 -15.32
CA ASP A 94 -10.62 8.96 -14.42
C ASP A 94 -9.26 8.99 -15.12
N ASN A 95 -9.10 8.22 -16.19
CA ASN A 95 -7.87 8.07 -16.97
C ASN A 95 -8.00 8.63 -18.40
N TRP A 96 -8.83 9.67 -18.57
CA TRP A 96 -9.21 10.25 -19.85
C TRP A 96 -8.02 10.63 -20.76
N ASN A 97 -6.86 11.00 -20.21
CA ASN A 97 -5.66 11.33 -20.99
C ASN A 97 -5.05 10.13 -21.75
N TYR A 98 -5.48 8.90 -21.45
CA TYR A 98 -4.87 7.67 -21.96
C TYR A 98 -5.87 6.77 -22.70
N THR A 99 -7.08 7.26 -22.97
CA THR A 99 -8.10 6.55 -23.73
C THR A 99 -8.80 7.51 -24.69
N THR A 100 -9.57 6.96 -25.62
CA THR A 100 -10.48 7.71 -26.52
C THR A 100 -11.94 7.28 -26.35
N GLN A 101 -12.20 6.38 -25.38
CA GLN A 101 -13.52 5.83 -25.10
C GLN A 101 -14.20 6.51 -23.90
N GLU A 102 -13.56 7.53 -23.32
CA GLU A 102 -14.11 8.31 -22.24
C GLU A 102 -15.38 9.07 -22.66
N ASN A 103 -16.27 9.28 -21.70
CA ASN A 103 -17.41 10.17 -21.83
C ASN A 103 -17.40 11.14 -20.64
N ASN A 104 -16.37 11.98 -20.62
CA ASN A 104 -16.01 12.77 -19.45
C ASN A 104 -16.56 14.21 -19.50
N THR A 105 -17.30 14.61 -20.53
CA THR A 105 -17.87 15.97 -20.57
C THR A 105 -18.90 16.17 -19.46
N SER A 106 -18.82 17.29 -18.74
CA SER A 106 -19.77 17.62 -17.67
C SER A 106 -21.01 18.31 -18.22
N ALA A 107 -22.19 17.85 -17.78
CA ALA A 107 -23.47 18.48 -18.14
C ALA A 107 -23.72 19.82 -17.42
N ARG A 108 -22.95 20.13 -16.35
CA ARG A 108 -23.16 21.31 -15.49
C ARG A 108 -21.83 21.93 -15.06
N PRO A 109 -21.08 22.53 -15.99
CA PRO A 109 -19.86 23.27 -15.64
C PRO A 109 -20.21 24.49 -14.78
N ILE A 110 -19.29 24.88 -13.90
CA ILE A 110 -19.41 26.06 -13.05
C ILE A 110 -18.64 27.20 -13.73
N PHE A 111 -19.32 28.32 -13.98
CA PHE A 111 -18.77 29.49 -14.69
C PHE A 111 -18.12 29.16 -16.05
N ASN A 112 -18.53 28.06 -16.70
CA ASN A 112 -17.94 27.55 -17.94
C ASN A 112 -16.41 27.37 -17.87
N ARG A 113 -15.85 27.16 -16.67
CA ARG A 113 -14.40 27.02 -16.47
C ARG A 113 -14.01 25.92 -15.48
N PHE A 114 -14.89 25.61 -14.54
CA PHE A 114 -14.65 24.56 -13.55
C PHE A 114 -15.59 23.38 -13.80
N TYR A 115 -15.10 22.16 -13.62
CA TYR A 115 -15.81 20.94 -13.99
C TYR A 115 -16.34 21.00 -15.43
N GLU A 116 -15.50 21.41 -16.37
CA GLU A 116 -15.75 21.22 -17.81
C GLU A 116 -15.83 19.72 -18.12
N ASN A 117 -15.01 18.91 -17.44
CA ASN A 117 -15.13 17.47 -17.36
C ASN A 117 -15.75 17.00 -16.01
N GLN A 118 -16.15 15.74 -15.91
CA GLN A 118 -16.81 15.19 -14.72
C GLN A 118 -15.82 14.92 -13.59
N THR A 119 -14.54 14.74 -13.91
CA THR A 119 -13.49 14.26 -13.00
C THR A 119 -12.73 15.35 -12.26
N ASP A 120 -12.40 16.46 -12.94
CA ASP A 120 -11.43 17.43 -12.45
C ASP A 120 -12.09 18.79 -12.19
N LEU A 121 -11.70 19.46 -11.10
CA LEU A 121 -12.16 20.83 -10.85
C LEU A 121 -11.70 21.75 -11.96
N TYR A 122 -10.44 21.62 -12.35
CA TYR A 122 -9.84 22.32 -13.46
C TYR A 122 -8.91 21.36 -14.20
N HIS A 123 -8.96 21.38 -15.52
CA HIS A 123 -7.97 20.70 -16.34
C HIS A 123 -7.52 21.60 -17.49
N TYR A 124 -6.36 21.30 -18.03
CA TYR A 124 -5.85 21.87 -19.25
C TYR A 124 -5.16 20.77 -20.06
N GLU A 125 -5.43 20.75 -21.35
CA GLU A 125 -4.81 19.85 -22.30
C GLU A 125 -4.30 20.67 -23.48
N GLY A 126 -2.99 20.68 -23.66
CA GLY A 126 -2.33 21.29 -24.80
C GLY A 126 -1.28 20.35 -25.38
N ARG A 127 -0.59 20.81 -26.43
CA ARG A 127 0.48 20.02 -27.07
C ARG A 127 1.69 19.79 -26.17
N ASP A 128 2.03 20.76 -25.33
CA ASP A 128 3.28 20.75 -24.57
C ASP A 128 3.07 20.24 -23.14
N PHE A 129 1.87 20.35 -22.59
CA PHE A 129 1.57 19.84 -21.26
C PHE A 129 0.09 19.59 -21.01
N THR A 130 -0.16 18.69 -20.07
CA THR A 130 -1.47 18.44 -19.45
C THR A 130 -1.41 18.79 -17.97
N LEU A 131 -2.53 19.28 -17.43
CA LEU A 131 -2.65 19.63 -16.01
C LEU A 131 -4.05 19.27 -15.53
N ARG A 132 -4.13 18.69 -14.34
CA ARG A 132 -5.37 18.35 -13.63
C ARG A 132 -5.27 18.84 -12.19
N VAL A 133 -6.31 19.50 -11.73
CA VAL A 133 -6.41 20.04 -10.36
C VAL A 133 -7.74 19.62 -9.77
N SER A 134 -7.68 19.07 -8.56
CA SER A 134 -8.84 18.54 -7.86
C SER A 134 -8.80 18.89 -6.36
N PRO A 135 -9.92 19.34 -5.76
CA PRO A 135 -10.00 19.61 -4.34
C PRO A 135 -10.05 18.31 -3.56
N VAL A 136 -9.54 18.33 -2.34
CA VAL A 136 -9.53 17.21 -1.41
C VAL A 136 -10.31 17.59 -0.16
N LEU A 137 -11.31 16.79 0.21
CA LEU A 137 -12.13 17.04 1.39
C LEU A 137 -12.54 15.72 2.05
N HIS A 138 -12.33 15.59 3.37
CA HIS A 138 -12.91 14.50 4.18
C HIS A 138 -13.52 15.10 5.43
N LEU A 139 -14.84 15.07 5.50
CA LEU A 139 -15.61 15.49 6.67
C LEU A 139 -16.28 14.25 7.25
N GLU A 140 -15.93 13.88 8.47
CA GLU A 140 -16.53 12.74 9.14
C GLU A 140 -17.01 13.13 10.52
N LEU A 141 -18.17 12.62 10.92
CA LEU A 141 -18.72 12.73 12.26
C LEU A 141 -19.11 11.35 12.73
N GLY A 142 -18.70 10.99 13.94
CA GLY A 142 -19.02 9.71 14.53
C GLY A 142 -19.14 9.74 16.05
N LYS A 143 -19.70 8.67 16.59
CA LYS A 143 -19.84 8.45 18.03
C LYS A 143 -19.19 7.13 18.41
N ASP A 144 -18.24 7.22 19.33
CA ASP A 144 -17.55 6.08 19.95
C ASP A 144 -18.17 5.85 21.35
N ASN A 145 -18.40 4.60 21.75
CA ASN A 145 -18.90 4.26 23.08
C ASN A 145 -17.80 4.24 24.16
N GLN A 146 -16.52 4.29 23.78
CA GLN A 146 -15.37 4.30 24.69
C GLN A 146 -14.79 5.71 24.93
N SER A 147 -15.33 6.73 24.27
CA SER A 147 -14.87 8.12 24.39
C SER A 147 -16.04 9.07 24.60
N ASP A 148 -15.84 10.11 25.42
CA ASP A 148 -16.82 11.20 25.54
C ASP A 148 -16.82 12.11 24.31
N GLY A 149 -18.01 12.59 23.93
CA GLY A 149 -18.19 13.55 22.85
C GLY A 149 -18.04 12.98 21.43
N ILE A 150 -18.13 13.87 20.44
CA ILE A 150 -18.15 13.50 19.02
C ILE A 150 -16.71 13.27 18.52
N ARG A 151 -16.54 12.18 17.76
CA ARG A 151 -15.34 11.92 16.97
C ARG A 151 -15.51 12.58 15.61
N TYR A 152 -14.47 13.17 15.07
CA TYR A 152 -14.57 13.84 13.77
C TYR A 152 -13.26 13.82 13.01
N THR A 153 -13.36 13.93 11.69
CA THR A 153 -12.24 14.20 10.78
C THR A 153 -12.60 15.41 9.93
N ASN A 154 -11.65 16.34 9.79
CA ASN A 154 -11.75 17.48 8.89
C ASN A 154 -10.43 17.60 8.12
N THR A 155 -10.41 17.04 6.92
CA THR A 155 -9.29 17.10 5.99
C THR A 155 -9.60 18.06 4.86
N ARG A 156 -8.68 18.96 4.54
CA ARG A 156 -8.81 19.92 3.44
C ARG A 156 -7.52 19.99 2.67
N GLY A 157 -7.60 19.94 1.35
CA GLY A 157 -6.41 19.91 0.52
C GLY A 157 -6.65 20.09 -0.97
N VAL A 158 -5.61 19.83 -1.72
CA VAL A 158 -5.61 19.85 -3.18
C VAL A 158 -4.71 18.74 -3.71
N GLN A 159 -5.13 18.17 -4.83
CA GLN A 159 -4.35 17.28 -5.67
C GLN A 159 -4.09 17.96 -7.00
N VAL A 160 -2.86 17.85 -7.48
CA VAL A 160 -2.41 18.37 -8.77
C VAL A 160 -1.58 17.30 -9.46
N GLU A 161 -1.85 17.04 -10.72
CA GLU A 161 -1.08 16.11 -11.55
C GLU A 161 -1.01 16.60 -12.99
N GLY A 162 0.00 16.15 -13.71
CA GLY A 162 0.19 16.55 -15.09
C GLY A 162 1.37 15.87 -15.76
N VAL A 163 1.48 16.12 -17.06
CA VAL A 163 2.56 15.60 -17.91
C VAL A 163 3.09 16.75 -18.76
N ILE A 164 4.41 16.86 -18.88
CA ILE A 164 5.11 17.83 -19.71
C ILE A 164 5.82 17.07 -20.84
N ASP A 165 5.68 17.55 -22.08
CA ASP A 165 6.28 16.99 -23.30
C ASP A 165 6.01 15.49 -23.53
N ASP A 166 4.89 14.97 -23.00
CA ASP A 166 4.60 13.53 -22.91
C ASP A 166 5.74 12.72 -22.27
N ARG A 167 6.61 13.39 -21.49
CA ARG A 167 7.92 12.90 -21.07
C ARG A 167 8.31 13.18 -19.63
N LEU A 168 7.60 14.01 -18.90
CA LEU A 168 7.87 14.20 -17.48
C LEU A 168 6.53 14.32 -16.79
N SER A 169 6.16 13.30 -16.03
CA SER A 169 4.93 13.34 -15.25
C SER A 169 5.21 13.74 -13.81
N PHE A 170 4.26 14.48 -13.22
CA PHE A 170 4.35 14.95 -11.85
C PHE A 170 3.03 14.76 -11.13
N TYR A 171 3.13 14.56 -9.82
CA TYR A 171 2.01 14.45 -8.91
C TYR A 171 2.30 15.22 -7.64
N THR A 172 1.29 15.86 -7.09
CA THR A 172 1.34 16.54 -5.80
C THR A 172 0.00 16.40 -5.10
N PHE A 173 0.05 16.04 -3.83
CA PHE A 173 -1.09 16.02 -2.92
C PHE A 173 -0.68 16.70 -1.63
N ILE A 174 -1.46 17.69 -1.21
CA ILE A 174 -1.26 18.37 0.07
C ILE A 174 -2.59 18.51 0.79
N ALA A 175 -2.65 18.07 2.04
CA ALA A 175 -3.85 18.18 2.86
C ALA A 175 -3.52 18.37 4.34
N GLU A 176 -4.18 19.32 4.99
CA GLU A 176 -4.21 19.47 6.46
C GLU A 176 -5.38 18.66 7.01
N THR A 177 -5.16 17.93 8.10
CA THR A 177 -6.20 17.15 8.77
C THR A 177 -6.27 17.52 10.25
N GLN A 178 -7.47 17.84 10.72
CA GLN A 178 -7.79 17.97 12.14
C GLN A 178 -8.74 16.82 12.53
N VAL A 179 -8.39 16.05 13.55
CA VAL A 179 -9.10 14.80 13.87
C VAL A 179 -9.20 14.52 15.36
N LYS A 180 -10.32 13.92 15.77
CA LYS A 180 -10.50 13.25 17.06
C LYS A 180 -10.78 11.77 16.81
N PHE A 181 -9.80 10.92 17.13
CA PHE A 181 -9.90 9.49 16.91
C PHE A 181 -10.74 8.77 17.98
N PRO A 182 -11.29 7.59 17.66
CA PRO A 182 -11.86 6.67 18.64
C PRO A 182 -10.79 6.12 19.60
N GLU A 183 -11.21 5.62 20.76
CA GLU A 183 -10.30 5.29 21.87
C GLU A 183 -9.25 4.24 21.51
N TYR A 184 -9.62 3.20 20.77
CA TYR A 184 -8.66 2.14 20.40
C TYR A 184 -7.49 2.68 19.56
N VAL A 185 -7.73 3.72 18.75
CA VAL A 185 -6.68 4.40 17.98
C VAL A 185 -5.87 5.31 18.91
N ASN A 186 -6.50 6.01 19.85
CA ASN A 186 -5.76 6.80 20.86
C ASN A 186 -4.81 5.94 21.67
N ARG A 187 -5.22 4.74 22.11
CA ARG A 187 -4.34 3.80 22.81
C ARG A 187 -3.13 3.41 21.97
N ARG A 188 -3.32 3.15 20.68
CA ARG A 188 -2.23 2.88 19.73
C ARG A 188 -1.27 4.07 19.62
N ILE A 189 -1.82 5.29 19.48
CA ILE A 189 -1.04 6.52 19.40
C ILE A 189 -0.19 6.72 20.65
N VAL A 190 -0.75 6.47 21.84
CA VAL A 190 -0.02 6.59 23.11
C VAL A 190 1.08 5.53 23.20
N GLN A 191 0.80 4.29 22.78
CA GLN A 191 1.76 3.18 22.80
C GLN A 191 2.95 3.40 21.85
N GLU A 192 2.70 3.86 20.62
CA GLU A 192 3.74 4.04 19.59
C GLU A 192 4.32 5.46 19.56
N ASN A 193 3.69 6.39 20.28
CA ASN A 193 3.98 7.82 20.29
C ASN A 193 3.86 8.46 18.90
N VAL A 194 3.01 7.94 18.02
CA VAL A 194 2.85 8.40 16.63
C VAL A 194 1.41 8.20 16.15
N VAL A 195 0.92 9.09 15.29
CA VAL A 195 -0.38 8.94 14.64
C VAL A 195 -0.28 7.89 13.53
N PRO A 196 -1.10 6.82 13.53
CA PRO A 196 -1.10 5.83 12.45
C PRO A 196 -1.23 6.50 11.09
N HIS A 197 -0.46 6.02 10.11
CA HIS A 197 -0.36 6.53 8.74
C HIS A 197 0.38 7.86 8.58
N GLU A 198 0.76 8.54 9.68
CA GLU A 198 1.31 9.89 9.64
C GLU A 198 2.68 9.97 10.30
N GLY A 199 3.53 10.87 9.78
CA GLY A 199 4.84 11.14 10.36
C GLY A 199 4.74 12.21 11.45
N TRP A 200 4.82 13.47 11.03
CA TRP A 200 4.75 14.60 11.96
C TRP A 200 3.30 14.98 12.29
N TRP A 201 3.01 15.20 13.57
CA TRP A 201 1.70 15.60 14.08
C TRP A 201 1.84 16.49 15.32
N LYS A 202 0.79 17.24 15.65
CA LYS A 202 0.67 18.04 16.88
C LYS A 202 -0.70 17.83 17.54
N ARG A 203 -0.81 18.16 18.84
CA ARG A 203 -2.08 18.14 19.56
C ARG A 203 -2.98 19.29 19.08
N PHE A 204 -4.28 19.02 19.03
CA PHE A 204 -5.30 19.98 18.61
C PHE A 204 -6.43 20.03 19.63
N LYS A 205 -6.69 21.21 20.22
CA LYS A 205 -7.81 21.48 21.14
C LYS A 205 -8.02 20.39 22.21
N GLY A 206 -6.96 20.01 22.92
CA GLY A 206 -7.00 18.99 23.98
C GLY A 206 -6.71 17.58 23.45
N ASP A 207 -7.76 16.80 23.18
CA ASP A 207 -7.71 15.38 22.81
C ASP A 207 -7.63 15.11 21.30
N GLY A 208 -7.61 16.16 20.47
CA GLY A 208 -7.47 16.03 19.02
C GLY A 208 -6.02 16.02 18.54
N TYR A 209 -5.87 15.77 17.24
CA TYR A 209 -4.61 15.75 16.51
C TYR A 209 -4.74 16.61 15.26
N ASP A 210 -3.63 17.23 14.86
CA ASP A 210 -3.49 18.02 13.64
C ASP A 210 -2.19 17.61 12.95
N PHE A 211 -2.27 17.30 11.65
CA PHE A 211 -1.14 16.89 10.84
C PHE A 211 -1.32 17.32 9.38
N LEU A 212 -0.17 17.47 8.70
CA LEU A 212 -0.09 17.78 7.29
C LEU A 212 0.39 16.53 6.54
N ASN A 213 -0.37 16.13 5.53
CA ASN A 213 0.04 15.09 4.59
C ASN A 213 0.48 15.77 3.30
N ALA A 214 1.76 15.58 2.94
CA ALA A 214 2.34 16.06 1.70
C ALA A 214 2.96 14.88 0.95
N ARG A 215 2.48 14.64 -0.26
CA ARG A 215 2.96 13.60 -1.16
C ARG A 215 3.23 14.22 -2.52
N GLY A 216 4.20 13.67 -3.22
CA GLY A 216 4.49 14.11 -4.58
C GLY A 216 5.68 13.38 -5.16
N TYR A 217 5.70 13.29 -6.48
CA TYR A 217 6.78 12.63 -7.20
C TYR A 217 6.94 13.22 -8.59
N LEU A 218 8.13 13.02 -9.15
CA LEU A 218 8.41 13.13 -10.57
C LEU A 218 8.63 11.74 -11.12
N ASN A 219 8.18 11.51 -12.34
CA ASN A 219 8.34 10.24 -13.03
C ASN A 219 8.78 10.48 -14.48
N TYR A 220 9.69 9.63 -14.95
CA TYR A 220 10.29 9.74 -16.28
C TYR A 220 10.56 8.35 -16.86
N ASN A 221 10.07 8.09 -18.07
CA ASN A 221 10.40 6.88 -18.82
C ASN A 221 11.76 7.05 -19.51
N LEU A 222 12.81 6.48 -18.92
CA LEU A 222 14.16 6.45 -19.49
C LEU A 222 14.19 5.75 -20.86
N THR A 223 13.42 4.68 -20.99
CA THR A 223 13.20 3.94 -22.25
C THR A 223 11.77 3.42 -22.30
N LYS A 224 11.38 2.73 -23.38
CA LYS A 224 10.11 1.98 -23.46
C LYS A 224 9.89 1.03 -22.27
N HIS A 225 10.96 0.48 -21.71
CA HIS A 225 10.92 -0.61 -20.75
C HIS A 225 11.44 -0.22 -19.38
N VAL A 226 11.97 0.99 -19.23
CA VAL A 226 12.64 1.43 -18.00
C VAL A 226 12.11 2.79 -17.59
N GLU A 227 11.61 2.85 -16.37
CA GLU A 227 11.04 4.04 -15.74
C GLU A 227 11.83 4.38 -14.48
N ILE A 228 12.02 5.67 -14.23
CA ILE A 228 12.58 6.21 -12.99
C ILE A 228 11.57 7.15 -12.32
N GLN A 229 11.34 6.93 -11.03
CA GLN A 229 10.49 7.79 -10.20
C GLN A 229 11.29 8.27 -8.99
N LEU A 230 11.17 9.55 -8.67
CA LEU A 230 11.76 10.17 -7.49
C LEU A 230 10.68 10.97 -6.77
N GLY A 231 10.49 10.74 -5.47
CA GLY A 231 9.43 11.42 -4.76
C GLY A 231 9.31 11.09 -3.29
N HIS A 232 8.15 11.42 -2.73
CA HIS A 232 7.74 11.18 -1.36
C HIS A 232 6.30 10.67 -1.35
N ASP A 233 6.12 9.35 -1.29
CA ASP A 233 4.82 8.69 -1.39
C ASP A 233 4.86 7.28 -0.74
N ARG A 234 3.74 6.56 -0.78
CA ARG A 234 3.57 5.20 -0.28
C ARG A 234 3.74 4.16 -1.37
N HIS A 235 4.10 2.96 -0.93
CA HIS A 235 4.19 1.76 -1.76
C HIS A 235 3.43 0.63 -1.08
N PHE A 236 2.93 -0.32 -1.88
CA PHE A 236 2.37 -1.56 -1.36
C PHE A 236 2.79 -2.71 -2.28
N ILE A 237 3.30 -3.79 -1.69
CA ILE A 237 3.77 -4.98 -2.40
C ILE A 237 2.94 -6.19 -1.98
N GLY A 238 2.18 -6.74 -2.92
CA GLY A 238 1.35 -7.92 -2.71
C GLY A 238 -0.01 -7.84 -3.40
N ASN A 239 -0.73 -8.95 -3.41
CA ASN A 239 -2.10 -9.03 -3.93
C ASN A 239 -3.16 -9.15 -2.82
N GLY A 240 -2.72 -9.18 -1.55
CA GLY A 240 -3.56 -9.36 -0.38
C GLY A 240 -4.22 -8.08 0.14
N TYR A 241 -5.03 -8.27 1.18
CA TYR A 241 -5.53 -7.20 2.04
C TYR A 241 -4.41 -6.68 2.95
N ARG A 242 -3.63 -7.59 3.54
CA ARG A 242 -2.35 -7.27 4.17
C ARG A 242 -1.20 -7.49 3.20
N SER A 243 -0.05 -6.92 3.55
CA SER A 243 1.25 -7.34 3.03
C SER A 243 2.15 -7.74 4.19
N LEU A 244 2.85 -8.85 4.03
CA LEU A 244 3.90 -9.32 4.93
C LEU A 244 5.30 -8.89 4.48
N ILE A 245 5.40 -8.23 3.32
CA ILE A 245 6.66 -7.75 2.73
C ILE A 245 6.77 -6.23 2.91
N TYR A 246 5.80 -5.49 2.36
CA TYR A 246 5.74 -4.03 2.44
C TYR A 246 4.29 -3.55 2.23
N SER A 247 3.69 -2.97 3.27
CA SER A 247 2.36 -2.37 3.29
C SER A 247 2.39 -0.84 3.23
N ASP A 248 1.21 -0.26 3.11
CA ASP A 248 0.91 1.17 3.09
C ASP A 248 0.58 1.75 4.47
N TYR A 249 0.83 1.01 5.57
CA TYR A 249 0.50 1.45 6.94
C TYR A 249 1.40 2.57 7.44
N ALA A 250 2.71 2.46 7.18
CA ALA A 250 3.67 3.48 7.56
C ALA A 250 3.43 4.79 6.75
N PRO A 251 3.87 5.94 7.27
CA PRO A 251 3.73 7.19 6.55
C PRO A 251 4.52 7.19 5.23
N PRO A 252 4.16 8.08 4.29
CA PRO A 252 4.92 8.23 3.04
C PRO A 252 6.39 8.54 3.32
N SER A 253 7.29 8.02 2.48
CA SER A 253 8.74 8.16 2.65
C SER A 253 9.39 8.70 1.38
N PHE A 254 10.52 9.39 1.50
CA PHE A 254 11.32 9.78 0.34
C PHE A 254 11.92 8.56 -0.36
N PHE A 255 11.84 8.51 -1.69
CA PHE A 255 12.24 7.34 -2.45
C PHE A 255 12.81 7.66 -3.83
N LEU A 256 13.65 6.74 -4.30
CA LEU A 256 14.05 6.56 -5.69
C LEU A 256 13.59 5.15 -6.12
N LYS A 257 12.80 5.06 -7.19
CA LYS A 257 12.28 3.81 -7.73
C LYS A 257 12.69 3.66 -9.19
N LEU A 258 13.15 2.46 -9.55
CA LEU A 258 13.42 2.06 -10.92
C LEU A 258 12.57 0.84 -11.25
N ASN A 259 11.73 0.95 -12.28
CA ASN A 259 10.95 -0.17 -12.80
C ASN A 259 11.50 -0.56 -14.17
N THR A 260 11.80 -1.84 -14.34
CA THR A 260 12.20 -2.43 -15.62
C THR A 260 11.19 -3.50 -16.01
N GLN A 261 10.44 -3.27 -17.08
CA GLN A 261 9.46 -4.20 -17.61
C GLN A 261 9.85 -4.63 -19.01
N VAL A 262 10.31 -5.87 -19.16
CA VAL A 262 10.73 -6.43 -20.44
C VAL A 262 10.15 -7.84 -20.54
N TRP A 263 9.45 -8.12 -21.64
CA TRP A 263 8.81 -9.42 -21.86
C TRP A 263 7.87 -9.77 -20.68
N ARG A 264 7.97 -10.99 -20.13
CA ARG A 264 7.22 -11.50 -18.98
C ARG A 264 7.87 -11.19 -17.63
N ILE A 265 8.83 -10.26 -17.62
CA ILE A 265 9.64 -9.92 -16.45
C ILE A 265 9.35 -8.49 -16.02
N HIS A 266 9.09 -8.32 -14.73
CA HIS A 266 9.03 -7.02 -14.06
C HIS A 266 10.04 -7.00 -12.93
N TYR A 267 10.99 -6.08 -13.01
CA TYR A 267 12.06 -5.92 -12.03
C TYR A 267 12.01 -4.51 -11.43
N MET A 268 11.74 -4.45 -10.13
CA MET A 268 11.60 -3.22 -9.36
C MET A 268 12.79 -3.05 -8.43
N ASN A 269 13.36 -1.86 -8.41
CA ASN A 269 14.33 -1.42 -7.39
C ASN A 269 13.75 -0.20 -6.67
N LEU A 270 13.83 -0.21 -5.35
CA LEU A 270 13.30 0.84 -4.50
C LEU A 270 14.31 1.16 -3.40
N PHE A 271 14.76 2.40 -3.38
CA PHE A 271 15.64 2.95 -2.37
C PHE A 271 14.88 4.01 -1.59
N GLN A 272 14.89 3.93 -0.27
CA GLN A 272 14.13 4.86 0.56
C GLN A 272 14.96 5.42 1.70
N GLU A 273 14.74 6.70 1.99
CA GLU A 273 15.16 7.30 3.25
C GLU A 273 14.02 7.22 4.26
N LEU A 274 14.31 6.62 5.41
CA LEU A 274 13.37 6.38 6.48
C LEU A 274 13.83 7.06 7.78
N THR A 275 12.89 7.37 8.66
CA THR A 275 13.13 7.75 10.04
C THR A 275 13.30 6.51 10.92
N ALA A 276 14.46 6.38 11.56
CA ALA A 276 14.81 5.28 12.45
C ALA A 276 14.06 5.37 13.80
N LYS A 277 14.02 6.55 14.42
CA LYS A 277 13.36 6.72 15.71
C LYS A 277 12.55 8.00 15.73
N TYR A 278 11.25 7.87 15.96
CA TYR A 278 10.42 9.01 16.25
C TYR A 278 10.28 9.18 17.77
N ARG A 279 10.65 10.35 18.27
CA ARG A 279 10.35 10.77 19.63
C ARG A 279 9.90 12.22 19.58
N ARG A 280 8.68 12.48 20.02
CA ARG A 280 8.22 13.85 20.23
C ARG A 280 9.03 14.46 21.38
N LEU A 281 9.93 15.38 21.04
CA LEU A 281 10.66 16.20 21.99
C LEU A 281 10.03 17.59 22.03
N SER A 282 10.24 18.32 23.13
CA SER A 282 9.78 19.70 23.30
C SER A 282 10.54 20.70 22.41
N GLN A 283 11.61 20.26 21.74
CA GLN A 283 12.46 21.04 20.87
C GLN A 283 12.47 20.44 19.47
N ASP A 284 12.64 21.29 18.47
CA ASP A 284 12.85 20.85 17.09
C ASP A 284 14.20 20.14 17.00
N VAL A 285 14.16 18.85 16.66
CA VAL A 285 15.34 18.02 16.49
C VAL A 285 15.29 17.33 15.13
N LEU A 286 16.47 17.16 14.53
CA LEU A 286 16.59 16.32 13.34
C LEU A 286 16.34 14.86 13.75
N PHE A 287 15.39 14.20 13.08
CA PHE A 287 15.15 12.78 13.33
C PHE A 287 16.25 11.93 12.70
N ASP A 288 16.68 10.94 13.47
CA ASP A 288 17.66 9.96 13.03
C ASP A 288 17.16 9.21 11.80
N LYS A 289 18.03 9.13 10.79
CA LYS A 289 17.74 8.46 9.52
C LYS A 289 18.19 7.01 9.54
N LYS A 290 17.55 6.22 8.70
CA LYS A 290 18.00 4.91 8.21
C LYS A 290 17.51 4.76 6.78
N TYR A 291 17.92 3.71 6.12
CA TYR A 291 17.63 3.51 4.71
C TYR A 291 17.14 2.10 4.45
N MET A 292 16.38 1.98 3.37
CA MET A 292 15.95 0.71 2.83
C MET A 292 16.43 0.59 1.40
N ALA A 293 17.00 -0.56 1.06
CA ALA A 293 17.16 -1.00 -0.31
C ALA A 293 16.30 -2.24 -0.52
N PHE A 294 15.43 -2.21 -1.51
CA PHE A 294 14.50 -3.26 -1.85
C PHE A 294 14.61 -3.54 -3.35
N HIS A 295 14.68 -4.81 -3.71
CA HIS A 295 14.47 -5.21 -5.09
C HIS A 295 13.51 -6.39 -5.18
N ARG A 296 12.76 -6.45 -6.27
CA ARG A 296 11.79 -7.51 -6.53
C ARG A 296 11.78 -7.88 -8.00
N LEU A 297 11.96 -9.17 -8.27
CA LEU A 297 11.85 -9.77 -9.59
C LEU A 297 10.56 -10.57 -9.67
N VAL A 298 9.71 -10.26 -10.65
CA VAL A 298 8.52 -11.02 -11.00
C VAL A 298 8.69 -11.63 -12.37
N VAL A 299 8.30 -12.89 -12.48
CA VAL A 299 8.18 -13.60 -13.76
C VAL A 299 6.74 -14.07 -13.91
N GLN A 300 6.10 -13.66 -15.00
CA GLN A 300 4.82 -14.20 -15.45
C GLN A 300 5.09 -15.56 -16.11
N VAL A 301 5.01 -16.64 -15.33
CA VAL A 301 5.31 -18.00 -15.80
C VAL A 301 4.30 -18.45 -16.86
N THR A 302 3.04 -18.07 -16.67
CA THR A 302 1.96 -18.16 -17.66
C THR A 302 1.21 -16.83 -17.71
N ASP A 303 0.22 -16.69 -18.58
CA ASP A 303 -0.57 -15.44 -18.67
C ASP A 303 -1.40 -15.18 -17.40
N ASN A 304 -1.66 -16.23 -16.62
CA ASN A 304 -2.48 -16.19 -15.41
C ASN A 304 -1.73 -16.53 -14.13
N PHE A 305 -0.42 -16.81 -14.17
CA PHE A 305 0.38 -17.18 -13.00
C PHE A 305 1.68 -16.39 -12.95
N ASP A 306 1.87 -15.69 -11.83
CA ASP A 306 3.07 -14.91 -11.53
C ASP A 306 3.78 -15.49 -10.33
N LEU A 307 5.11 -15.45 -10.38
CA LEU A 307 5.98 -15.74 -9.26
C LEU A 307 6.94 -14.57 -9.04
N GLY A 308 6.99 -14.08 -7.81
CA GLY A 308 7.85 -13.00 -7.34
C GLY A 308 8.87 -13.47 -6.32
N ILE A 309 10.08 -12.92 -6.40
CA ILE A 309 11.13 -13.04 -5.38
C ILE A 309 11.61 -11.63 -5.05
N SER A 310 11.82 -11.34 -3.77
CA SER A 310 12.28 -10.05 -3.29
C SER A 310 13.27 -10.19 -2.14
N GLU A 311 14.12 -9.18 -2.04
CA GLU A 311 15.07 -9.01 -0.95
C GLU A 311 15.01 -7.57 -0.46
N THR A 312 15.06 -7.40 0.86
CA THR A 312 15.07 -6.10 1.51
C THR A 312 16.24 -6.03 2.46
N VAL A 313 16.95 -4.90 2.47
CA VAL A 313 17.92 -4.58 3.52
C VAL A 313 17.58 -3.26 4.18
N ILE A 314 17.54 -3.27 5.51
CA ILE A 314 17.44 -2.07 6.34
C ILE A 314 18.77 -1.81 7.03
N PHE A 315 19.30 -0.60 6.84
CA PHE A 315 20.60 -0.20 7.37
C PHE A 315 20.62 1.26 7.79
N GLY A 316 21.49 1.61 8.73
CA GLY A 316 21.71 2.99 9.16
C GLY A 316 23.17 3.34 9.45
N ARG A 317 24.11 2.39 9.38
CA ARG A 317 25.57 2.60 9.50
C ARG A 317 25.97 3.63 10.57
N ARG A 318 25.68 3.33 11.83
CA ARG A 318 25.98 4.20 12.99
C ARG A 318 25.35 5.61 12.87
N LYS A 319 24.01 5.66 12.79
CA LYS A 319 23.16 6.88 12.85
C LYS A 319 22.97 7.64 11.53
N GLY A 320 22.44 6.95 10.51
CA GLY A 320 21.90 7.58 9.30
C GLY A 320 22.89 7.80 8.17
N ARG A 321 23.90 6.93 8.02
CA ARG A 321 24.77 6.94 6.83
C ARG A 321 24.28 5.93 5.79
N PHE A 322 24.33 6.34 4.51
CA PHE A 322 23.93 5.49 3.41
C PHE A 322 25.08 4.54 3.00
N GLU A 323 24.77 3.27 2.69
CA GLU A 323 25.71 2.28 2.17
C GLU A 323 25.54 2.15 0.65
N LEU A 324 26.50 2.68 -0.11
CA LEU A 324 26.41 2.75 -1.57
C LEU A 324 26.42 1.37 -2.23
N GLN A 325 26.99 0.34 -1.59
CA GLN A 325 27.02 -1.00 -2.17
C GLN A 325 25.62 -1.57 -2.42
N TYR A 326 24.61 -1.17 -1.63
CA TYR A 326 23.23 -1.61 -1.83
C TYR A 326 22.55 -0.94 -3.04
N LEU A 327 23.15 0.07 -3.68
CA LEU A 327 22.65 0.61 -4.95
C LEU A 327 22.88 -0.35 -6.12
N ASN A 328 23.73 -1.37 -5.97
CA ASN A 328 23.90 -2.38 -7.02
C ASN A 328 22.69 -3.32 -7.01
N PRO A 329 21.83 -3.29 -8.05
CA PRO A 329 20.62 -4.08 -8.06
C PRO A 329 20.89 -5.54 -8.45
N ILE A 330 22.04 -5.85 -9.06
CA ILE A 330 22.30 -7.15 -9.67
C ILE A 330 22.77 -8.18 -8.63
N ILE A 331 23.51 -7.73 -7.62
CA ILE A 331 24.09 -8.62 -6.62
C ILE A 331 23.08 -8.83 -5.50
N PHE A 332 22.86 -10.10 -5.15
CA PHE A 332 22.06 -10.49 -3.99
C PHE A 332 22.60 -9.81 -2.73
N TYR A 333 21.74 -9.07 -2.03
CA TYR A 333 22.14 -8.19 -0.94
C TYR A 333 22.71 -8.94 0.26
N ARG A 334 22.33 -10.21 0.48
CA ARG A 334 22.97 -11.06 1.49
C ARG A 334 24.46 -11.23 1.26
N SER A 335 24.90 -11.33 0.00
CA SER A 335 26.32 -11.44 -0.33
C SER A 335 27.07 -10.13 -0.05
N ILE A 336 26.43 -8.98 -0.33
CA ILE A 336 26.97 -7.65 -0.02
C ILE A 336 27.05 -7.44 1.50
N GLU A 337 25.98 -7.79 2.22
CA GLU A 337 25.88 -7.66 3.67
C GLU A 337 26.95 -8.49 4.39
N GLN A 338 27.22 -9.72 3.92
CA GLN A 338 28.33 -10.52 4.41
C GLN A 338 29.70 -9.88 4.12
N ALA A 339 29.89 -9.34 2.91
CA ALA A 339 31.15 -8.70 2.52
C ALA A 339 31.48 -7.45 3.35
N ILE A 340 30.48 -6.77 3.91
CA ILE A 340 30.65 -5.56 4.72
C ILE A 340 30.53 -5.78 6.23
N GLY A 341 30.48 -7.04 6.67
CA GLY A 341 30.64 -7.42 8.08
C GLY A 341 29.35 -7.84 8.81
N SER A 342 28.28 -8.11 8.09
CA SER A 342 27.00 -8.65 8.58
C SER A 342 26.33 -7.90 9.75
N GLU A 343 26.21 -6.57 9.62
CA GLU A 343 25.58 -5.74 10.67
C GLU A 343 24.07 -5.50 10.43
N ASP A 344 23.57 -5.75 9.22
CA ASP A 344 22.28 -5.25 8.73
C ASP A 344 21.18 -6.32 8.66
N ASN A 345 19.94 -5.87 8.65
CA ASN A 345 18.81 -6.77 8.55
C ASN A 345 18.49 -7.06 7.08
N VAL A 346 18.70 -8.31 6.66
CA VAL A 346 18.33 -8.80 5.32
C VAL A 346 17.14 -9.74 5.43
N THR A 347 16.06 -9.40 4.75
CA THR A 347 14.86 -10.24 4.67
C THR A 347 14.63 -10.72 3.24
N LEU A 348 14.28 -11.98 3.09
CA LEU A 348 13.92 -12.60 1.81
C LEU A 348 12.44 -12.88 1.77
N ALA A 349 11.82 -12.67 0.62
CA ALA A 349 10.43 -13.04 0.43
C ALA A 349 10.15 -13.58 -0.97
N ALA A 350 9.16 -14.46 -1.04
CA ALA A 350 8.59 -14.95 -2.28
C ALA A 350 7.08 -14.72 -2.25
N ASP A 351 6.50 -14.41 -3.40
CA ASP A 351 5.06 -14.21 -3.53
C ASP A 351 4.55 -14.79 -4.84
N PHE A 352 3.27 -15.15 -4.88
CA PHE A 352 2.65 -15.64 -6.11
C PHE A 352 1.25 -15.09 -6.28
N ARG A 353 0.79 -15.13 -7.52
CA ARG A 353 -0.57 -14.81 -7.93
C ARG A 353 -1.03 -15.79 -8.98
N TRP A 354 -2.21 -16.35 -8.83
CA TRP A 354 -2.81 -17.26 -9.79
C TRP A 354 -4.26 -16.92 -10.08
N ASN A 355 -4.56 -16.47 -11.30
CA ASN A 355 -5.92 -16.25 -11.78
C ASN A 355 -6.47 -17.55 -12.41
N ILE A 356 -7.64 -17.98 -11.93
CA ILE A 356 -8.31 -19.23 -12.30
C ILE A 356 -9.72 -18.89 -12.83
N TRP A 357 -10.04 -19.40 -14.01
CA TRP A 357 -11.32 -19.22 -14.71
C TRP A 357 -11.79 -17.77 -14.85
N ASN A 358 -10.84 -16.82 -14.84
CA ASN A 358 -11.11 -15.38 -14.87
C ASN A 358 -12.12 -14.94 -13.78
N ARG A 359 -12.13 -15.60 -12.62
CA ARG A 359 -13.08 -15.32 -11.52
C ARG A 359 -12.45 -15.48 -10.16
N VAL A 360 -11.50 -16.39 -10.01
CA VAL A 360 -10.83 -16.66 -8.73
C VAL A 360 -9.38 -16.24 -8.86
N GLN A 361 -8.86 -15.50 -7.88
CA GLN A 361 -7.44 -15.21 -7.75
C GLN A 361 -6.95 -15.82 -6.44
N LEU A 362 -5.99 -16.75 -6.52
CA LEU A 362 -5.23 -17.21 -5.38
C LEU A 362 -3.94 -16.40 -5.27
N TYR A 363 -3.53 -16.07 -4.06
CA TYR A 363 -2.29 -15.37 -3.81
C TYR A 363 -1.67 -15.79 -2.48
N GLY A 364 -0.38 -15.54 -2.33
CA GLY A 364 0.30 -15.76 -1.08
C GLY A 364 1.65 -15.07 -1.02
N GLN A 365 2.16 -14.92 0.20
CA GLN A 365 3.49 -14.39 0.49
C GLN A 365 4.16 -15.27 1.53
N LEU A 366 5.45 -15.53 1.34
CA LEU A 366 6.32 -16.13 2.32
C LEU A 366 7.47 -15.17 2.55
N MET A 367 7.70 -14.79 3.79
CA MET A 367 8.81 -13.93 4.20
C MET A 367 9.66 -14.65 5.25
N LEU A 368 10.98 -14.55 5.09
CA LEU A 368 12.00 -15.17 5.92
C LEU A 368 13.00 -14.09 6.36
N ASP A 369 13.25 -14.06 7.66
CA ASP A 369 14.28 -13.27 8.35
C ASP A 369 15.11 -14.26 9.17
N GLU A 370 16.45 -14.17 9.11
CA GLU A 370 17.38 -15.06 9.84
C GLU A 370 17.01 -16.58 9.80
N PHE A 371 17.09 -17.22 8.63
CA PHE A 371 16.67 -18.62 8.48
C PHE A 371 17.78 -19.65 8.79
N LEU A 372 17.62 -20.43 9.86
CA LEU A 372 18.45 -21.62 10.16
C LEU A 372 17.62 -22.91 10.05
N LEU A 373 17.79 -23.64 8.94
CA LEU A 373 16.95 -24.80 8.60
C LEU A 373 16.95 -25.90 9.66
N ASN A 374 18.07 -26.12 10.36
CA ASN A 374 18.17 -27.14 11.41
C ASN A 374 17.28 -26.81 12.61
N GLU A 375 17.23 -25.55 13.01
CA GLU A 375 16.36 -25.09 14.11
C GLU A 375 14.88 -25.10 13.73
N VAL A 376 14.58 -24.78 12.47
CA VAL A 376 13.22 -24.87 11.92
C VAL A 376 12.73 -26.32 11.95
N LYS A 377 13.56 -27.27 11.50
CA LYS A 377 13.24 -28.70 11.49
C LYS A 377 13.15 -29.31 12.89
N ALA A 378 13.97 -28.84 13.84
CA ALA A 378 13.95 -29.33 15.21
C ALA A 378 12.66 -28.97 15.95
N GLY A 379 11.99 -27.87 15.59
CA GLY A 379 10.68 -27.51 16.14
C GLY A 379 10.70 -27.04 17.60
N ASN A 380 11.87 -26.76 18.17
CA ASN A 380 12.04 -26.39 19.59
C ASN A 380 11.66 -24.93 19.91
N GLY A 381 11.10 -24.18 18.94
CA GLY A 381 10.67 -22.79 19.13
C GLY A 381 11.83 -21.80 19.28
N TRP A 382 12.92 -21.97 18.51
CA TRP A 382 14.04 -21.03 18.50
C TRP A 382 13.58 -19.62 18.10
N TRP A 383 14.05 -18.61 18.81
CA TRP A 383 13.63 -17.20 18.66
C TRP A 383 13.95 -16.61 17.29
N ALA A 384 15.11 -16.96 16.73
CA ALA A 384 15.56 -16.40 15.45
C ALA A 384 14.91 -17.08 14.24
N ASN A 385 14.07 -18.11 14.44
CA ASN A 385 13.19 -18.57 13.38
C ASN A 385 12.07 -17.53 13.16
N LYS A 386 12.39 -16.49 12.39
CA LYS A 386 11.51 -15.37 12.05
C LYS A 386 10.96 -15.60 10.65
N GLN A 387 9.72 -16.06 10.58
CA GLN A 387 9.03 -16.34 9.32
C GLN A 387 7.60 -15.82 9.38
N ALA A 388 7.11 -15.39 8.22
CA ALA A 388 5.75 -14.93 8.05
C ALA A 388 5.16 -15.57 6.79
N GLY A 389 3.92 -16.02 6.86
CA GLY A 389 3.20 -16.66 5.77
C GLY A 389 1.81 -16.06 5.59
N GLN A 390 1.43 -15.81 4.33
CA GLN A 390 0.13 -15.35 3.91
C GLN A 390 -0.40 -16.25 2.81
N ILE A 391 -1.69 -16.59 2.90
CA ILE A 391 -2.44 -17.17 1.78
C ILE A 391 -3.83 -16.55 1.73
N GLY A 392 -4.30 -16.23 0.54
CA GLY A 392 -5.63 -15.67 0.35
C GLY A 392 -6.22 -15.96 -1.02
N ALA A 393 -7.51 -15.68 -1.13
CA ALA A 393 -8.29 -15.85 -2.34
C ALA A 393 -9.26 -14.69 -2.52
N LYS A 394 -9.43 -14.24 -3.77
CA LYS A 394 -10.53 -13.37 -4.21
C LYS A 394 -11.44 -14.18 -5.13
N TYR A 395 -12.75 -14.06 -4.97
CA TYR A 395 -13.75 -14.68 -5.84
C TYR A 395 -14.73 -13.62 -6.34
N ILE A 396 -14.61 -13.32 -7.63
CA ILE A 396 -15.35 -12.27 -8.33
C ILE A 396 -16.65 -12.82 -8.91
N ASN A 397 -17.74 -12.06 -8.77
CA ASN A 397 -19.10 -12.51 -9.11
C ASN A 397 -19.44 -13.84 -8.43
N ALA A 398 -19.19 -13.88 -7.13
CA ALA A 398 -19.31 -15.07 -6.31
C ALA A 398 -20.73 -15.63 -6.35
N LEU A 399 -20.83 -16.97 -6.36
CA LEU A 399 -22.12 -17.69 -6.39
C LEU A 399 -22.99 -17.34 -7.61
N GLY A 400 -22.40 -16.77 -8.66
CA GLY A 400 -23.11 -16.32 -9.86
C GLY A 400 -23.83 -14.98 -9.70
N VAL A 401 -23.67 -14.28 -8.57
CA VAL A 401 -24.26 -12.96 -8.34
C VAL A 401 -23.34 -11.89 -8.90
N ASN A 402 -23.84 -11.10 -9.85
CA ASN A 402 -23.08 -10.01 -10.44
C ASN A 402 -22.71 -8.96 -9.39
N ASN A 403 -21.45 -8.51 -9.44
CA ASN A 403 -20.87 -7.47 -8.57
C ASN A 403 -20.86 -7.84 -7.08
N LEU A 404 -20.98 -9.14 -6.74
CA LEU A 404 -20.68 -9.70 -5.43
C LEU A 404 -19.28 -10.29 -5.43
N ASP A 405 -18.38 -9.73 -4.65
CA ASP A 405 -16.99 -10.16 -4.54
C ASP A 405 -16.67 -10.61 -3.11
N LEU A 406 -16.04 -11.77 -2.99
CA LEU A 406 -15.60 -12.33 -1.72
C LEU A 406 -14.07 -12.36 -1.67
N GLN A 407 -13.52 -12.12 -0.48
CA GLN A 407 -12.10 -12.26 -0.20
C GLN A 407 -11.90 -12.95 1.14
N GLY A 408 -10.99 -13.92 1.17
CA GLY A 408 -10.53 -14.58 2.39
C GLY A 408 -9.01 -14.53 2.45
N GLU A 409 -8.45 -14.29 3.64
CA GLU A 409 -7.00 -14.22 3.84
C GLU A 409 -6.61 -14.74 5.22
N LEU A 410 -5.53 -15.50 5.29
CA LEU A 410 -4.90 -15.99 6.50
C LEU A 410 -3.46 -15.47 6.56
N ASN A 411 -3.12 -14.79 7.65
CA ASN A 411 -1.76 -14.30 7.94
C ASN A 411 -1.23 -14.99 9.21
N ILE A 412 0.01 -15.47 9.16
CA ILE A 412 0.70 -16.13 10.27
C ILE A 412 2.08 -15.52 10.40
N ILE A 413 2.39 -14.91 11.53
CA ILE A 413 3.67 -14.21 11.74
C ILE A 413 4.29 -14.68 13.05
N ARG A 414 5.50 -15.21 12.99
CA ARG A 414 6.22 -15.65 14.19
C ARG A 414 6.64 -14.46 15.08
N PRO A 415 6.85 -14.71 16.38
CA PRO A 415 7.50 -13.74 17.26
C PRO A 415 8.83 -13.23 16.70
N TYR A 416 9.15 -11.97 16.99
CA TYR A 416 10.42 -11.29 16.65
C TYR A 416 10.65 -11.04 15.16
N THR A 417 9.75 -11.50 14.28
CA THR A 417 9.77 -11.11 12.87
C THR A 417 9.72 -9.59 12.75
N TYR A 418 10.55 -9.02 11.86
CA TYR A 418 10.72 -7.58 11.63
C TYR A 418 11.57 -6.83 12.68
N GLN A 419 11.89 -7.44 13.82
CA GLN A 419 12.73 -6.83 14.85
C GLN A 419 14.23 -7.03 14.56
N HIS A 420 15.05 -6.12 15.09
CA HIS A 420 16.51 -6.24 15.07
C HIS A 420 17.12 -5.76 16.40
N LEU A 421 18.44 -5.70 16.51
CA LEU A 421 19.17 -5.16 17.67
C LEU A 421 18.80 -3.72 18.05
N ASP A 422 18.31 -2.92 17.09
CA ASP A 422 17.93 -1.53 17.31
C ASP A 422 16.98 -1.01 16.21
N ASN A 423 16.52 0.23 16.38
CA ASN A 423 15.58 0.87 15.47
C ASN A 423 16.21 1.32 14.13
N TYR A 424 17.53 1.24 13.98
CA TYR A 424 18.21 1.57 12.72
C TYR A 424 18.18 0.39 11.74
N ARG A 425 17.83 -0.80 12.22
CA ARG A 425 17.88 -2.07 11.47
C ARG A 425 16.56 -2.84 11.45
N ASN A 426 15.57 -2.45 12.25
CA ASN A 426 14.24 -3.06 12.23
C ASN A 426 13.37 -2.58 11.06
N LEU A 427 12.34 -3.35 10.69
CA LEU A 427 11.48 -3.08 9.53
C LEU A 427 10.30 -2.15 9.88
N GLN A 428 10.61 -0.88 10.19
CA GLN A 428 9.63 0.16 10.52
C GLN A 428 10.05 1.54 10.00
N HIS A 429 9.11 2.47 9.94
CA HIS A 429 9.34 3.88 9.65
C HIS A 429 8.47 4.74 10.57
N PHE A 430 9.05 5.74 11.26
CA PHE A 430 8.34 6.56 12.26
C PHE A 430 7.69 5.74 13.38
N ASN A 431 8.37 4.70 13.86
CA ASN A 431 7.87 3.71 14.83
C ASN A 431 6.69 2.86 14.35
N GLN A 432 6.31 2.95 13.07
CA GLN A 432 5.20 2.20 12.49
C GLN A 432 5.74 1.06 11.62
N PRO A 433 5.24 -0.17 11.74
CA PRO A 433 5.68 -1.30 10.91
C PRO A 433 5.57 -0.99 9.41
N LEU A 434 6.57 -1.37 8.63
CA LEU A 434 6.50 -1.29 7.17
C LEU A 434 5.70 -2.46 6.57
N ALA A 435 5.56 -3.59 7.27
CA ALA A 435 4.81 -4.75 6.81
C ALA A 435 3.43 -4.81 7.49
N HIS A 436 3.16 -5.81 8.32
CA HIS A 436 1.84 -5.98 8.94
C HIS A 436 1.54 -4.88 9.99
N PRO A 437 0.36 -4.21 9.97
CA PRO A 437 0.04 -3.08 10.87
C PRO A 437 0.11 -3.37 12.38
N THR A 438 -0.25 -4.60 12.77
CA THR A 438 -0.17 -5.08 14.17
C THR A 438 1.25 -5.51 14.58
N GLY A 439 2.21 -5.55 13.66
CA GLY A 439 3.55 -6.09 13.90
C GLY A 439 3.63 -7.60 13.70
N ALA A 440 4.15 -8.31 14.70
CA ALA A 440 4.43 -9.75 14.62
C ALA A 440 3.74 -10.54 15.76
N ASN A 441 4.12 -11.81 15.95
CA ASN A 441 3.58 -12.68 17.01
C ASN A 441 2.06 -12.91 16.91
N LEU A 442 1.55 -13.22 15.71
CA LEU A 442 0.10 -13.28 15.46
C LEU A 442 -0.37 -14.37 14.49
N TYR A 443 -1.63 -14.74 14.65
CA TYR A 443 -2.49 -15.35 13.64
C TYR A 443 -3.61 -14.35 13.31
N GLU A 444 -3.89 -14.12 12.03
CA GLU A 444 -4.99 -13.28 11.57
C GLU A 444 -5.80 -13.99 10.48
N LEU A 445 -7.11 -13.96 10.61
CA LEU A 445 -8.07 -14.40 9.60
C LEU A 445 -8.93 -13.21 9.18
N ILE A 446 -8.96 -12.94 7.88
CA ILE A 446 -9.74 -11.87 7.28
C ILE A 446 -10.79 -12.47 6.34
N GLY A 447 -12.03 -12.02 6.50
CA GLY A 447 -13.09 -12.18 5.51
C GLY A 447 -13.59 -10.82 5.06
N VAL A 448 -13.71 -10.61 3.75
CA VAL A 448 -14.32 -9.40 3.18
C VAL A 448 -15.38 -9.77 2.16
N VAL A 449 -16.57 -9.19 2.33
CA VAL A 449 -17.69 -9.26 1.40
C VAL A 449 -17.91 -7.89 0.81
N ARG A 450 -18.02 -7.81 -0.51
CA ARG A 450 -18.27 -6.55 -1.21
C ARG A 450 -19.36 -6.74 -2.23
N TYR A 451 -20.36 -5.88 -2.21
CA TYR A 451 -21.50 -5.99 -3.09
C TYR A 451 -21.90 -4.62 -3.62
N GLN A 452 -22.07 -4.53 -4.95
CA GLN A 452 -22.53 -3.30 -5.60
C GLN A 452 -23.87 -3.58 -6.30
N PRO A 453 -25.00 -3.52 -5.57
CA PRO A 453 -26.32 -3.85 -6.13
C PRO A 453 -26.82 -2.87 -7.20
N LEU A 454 -26.39 -1.61 -7.11
CA LEU A 454 -26.82 -0.52 -7.98
C LEU A 454 -25.61 0.30 -8.41
N PRO A 455 -25.65 0.99 -9.57
CA PRO A 455 -24.67 2.01 -9.89
C PRO A 455 -24.53 2.97 -8.71
N ARG A 456 -23.29 3.34 -8.36
CA ARG A 456 -22.94 4.26 -7.25
C ARG A 456 -23.07 3.75 -5.82
N LEU A 457 -23.78 2.64 -5.54
CA LEU A 457 -23.91 2.12 -4.18
C LEU A 457 -23.01 0.91 -3.96
N ASN A 458 -21.97 1.07 -3.13
CA ASN A 458 -21.09 -0.02 -2.71
C ASN A 458 -21.37 -0.38 -1.24
N LEU A 459 -21.52 -1.67 -0.97
CA LEU A 459 -21.65 -2.23 0.37
C LEU A 459 -20.41 -3.08 0.65
N THR A 460 -19.73 -2.82 1.76
CA THR A 460 -18.54 -3.57 2.19
C THR A 460 -18.74 -4.06 3.61
N GLY A 461 -18.51 -5.35 3.85
CA GLY A 461 -18.42 -5.93 5.18
C GLY A 461 -17.07 -6.62 5.37
N LYS A 462 -16.35 -6.28 6.43
CA LYS A 462 -15.07 -6.89 6.81
C LYS A 462 -15.20 -7.53 8.18
N ALA A 463 -14.63 -8.72 8.33
CA ALA A 463 -14.41 -9.38 9.60
C ALA A 463 -12.94 -9.75 9.70
N ILE A 464 -12.25 -9.21 10.70
CA ILE A 464 -10.83 -9.46 10.97
C ILE A 464 -10.75 -10.05 12.37
N TYR A 465 -10.32 -11.30 12.46
CA TYR A 465 -10.02 -11.95 13.72
C TYR A 465 -8.51 -12.08 13.87
N THR A 466 -7.94 -11.50 14.92
CA THR A 466 -6.51 -11.54 15.20
C THR A 466 -6.29 -12.13 16.59
N LYS A 467 -5.47 -13.18 16.67
CA LYS A 467 -4.92 -13.69 17.93
C LYS A 467 -3.44 -13.36 17.97
N PHE A 468 -3.03 -12.51 18.88
CA PHE A 468 -1.65 -12.02 18.97
C PHE A 468 -1.18 -11.97 20.42
N GLY A 469 0.13 -11.92 20.61
CA GLY A 469 0.74 -11.87 21.93
C GLY A 469 1.42 -10.53 22.17
N GLN A 470 1.01 -9.86 23.26
CA GLN A 470 1.57 -8.55 23.61
C GLN A 470 2.81 -8.67 24.48
N ASP A 471 3.76 -7.77 24.24
CA ASP A 471 4.95 -7.60 25.09
C ASP A 471 4.56 -7.07 26.48
N GLU A 472 5.38 -7.35 27.49
CA GLU A 472 5.12 -6.92 28.86
C GLU A 472 5.94 -5.69 29.21
N TYR A 473 5.26 -4.68 29.78
CA TYR A 473 5.86 -3.43 30.20
C TYR A 473 5.64 -3.25 31.71
N SER A 474 6.71 -3.04 32.45
CA SER A 474 6.68 -2.64 33.86
C SER A 474 7.38 -1.29 34.04
N ALA A 475 7.30 -0.71 35.24
CA ALA A 475 7.97 0.55 35.54
C ALA A 475 9.51 0.48 35.42
N THR A 476 10.09 -0.72 35.54
CA THR A 476 11.54 -0.93 35.60
C THR A 476 12.08 -1.82 34.48
N ASP A 477 11.22 -2.56 33.79
CA ASP A 477 11.64 -3.58 32.82
C ASP A 477 10.65 -3.74 31.67
N THR A 478 11.13 -4.24 30.53
CA THR A 478 10.33 -4.59 29.35
C THR A 478 10.73 -5.97 28.86
N ILE A 479 9.78 -6.91 28.88
CA ILE A 479 9.99 -8.26 28.35
C ILE A 479 9.40 -8.30 26.94
N ASN A 480 10.27 -8.53 25.96
CA ASN A 480 9.89 -8.61 24.56
C ASN A 480 9.47 -10.05 24.23
N TRP A 481 8.19 -10.24 23.97
CA TRP A 481 7.61 -11.51 23.52
C TRP A 481 7.53 -11.60 21.99
N GLY A 482 7.96 -10.55 21.29
CA GLY A 482 8.19 -10.54 19.85
C GLY A 482 7.07 -9.89 19.05
N GLY A 483 6.17 -9.12 19.68
CA GLY A 483 5.04 -8.46 19.01
C GLY A 483 5.39 -7.09 18.42
N ASN A 484 6.02 -6.23 19.22
CA ASN A 484 6.32 -4.85 18.84
C ASN A 484 7.61 -4.74 18.03
N VAL A 485 7.51 -4.31 16.77
CA VAL A 485 8.65 -4.15 15.84
C VAL A 485 9.72 -3.19 16.37
N ASN A 486 9.36 -2.28 17.28
CA ASN A 486 10.24 -1.27 17.86
C ASN A 486 11.12 -1.78 19.01
N LEU A 487 10.90 -2.99 19.52
CA LEU A 487 11.71 -3.56 20.59
C LEU A 487 12.87 -4.37 20.03
N PRO A 488 14.06 -4.34 20.68
CA PRO A 488 15.14 -5.21 20.30
C PRO A 488 14.91 -6.65 20.78
N TYR A 489 15.19 -7.62 19.92
CA TYR A 489 15.05 -9.04 20.25
C TYR A 489 15.97 -9.52 21.38
N THR A 490 16.91 -8.69 21.84
CA THR A 490 17.80 -8.97 22.98
C THR A 490 17.09 -8.89 24.33
N LEU A 491 15.90 -8.27 24.38
CA LEU A 491 15.03 -8.24 25.56
C LEU A 491 14.10 -9.47 25.64
N ARG A 492 14.38 -10.50 24.85
CA ARG A 492 13.66 -11.78 24.93
C ARG A 492 14.00 -12.51 26.24
N PRO A 493 13.06 -13.26 26.81
CA PRO A 493 13.30 -13.97 28.08
C PRO A 493 14.11 -15.26 27.94
N THR A 494 14.02 -15.95 26.79
CA THR A 494 14.69 -17.23 26.51
C THR A 494 15.09 -17.33 25.04
N ASP A 495 15.89 -18.35 24.68
CA ASP A 495 16.25 -18.62 23.27
C ASP A 495 15.32 -19.62 22.56
N TYR A 496 14.63 -20.47 23.34
CA TYR A 496 13.77 -21.55 22.85
C TYR A 496 12.39 -21.49 23.51
N GLY A 497 11.47 -22.32 23.00
CA GLY A 497 10.11 -22.44 23.52
C GLY A 497 9.13 -21.41 22.97
N HIS A 498 9.54 -20.57 22.02
CA HIS A 498 8.68 -19.51 21.50
C HIS A 498 7.57 -20.03 20.60
N LYS A 499 6.36 -19.53 20.86
CA LYS A 499 5.15 -19.87 20.11
C LYS A 499 4.45 -18.58 19.66
N ILE A 500 3.66 -18.69 18.61
CA ILE A 500 2.86 -17.56 18.13
C ILE A 500 1.75 -17.24 19.16
N ALA A 501 1.48 -15.95 19.34
CA ALA A 501 0.60 -15.36 20.34
C ALA A 501 1.05 -15.51 21.80
N GLN A 502 2.36 -15.67 22.05
CA GLN A 502 2.95 -15.74 23.40
C GLN A 502 3.09 -14.37 24.08
N GLY A 503 3.31 -14.35 25.40
CA GLY A 503 3.21 -13.15 26.22
C GLY A 503 1.78 -12.99 26.70
N ASN A 504 1.28 -11.76 26.76
CA ASN A 504 -0.13 -11.55 27.09
C ASN A 504 -1.01 -11.86 25.87
N THR A 505 -1.54 -13.08 25.82
CA THR A 505 -2.37 -13.50 24.67
C THR A 505 -3.61 -12.63 24.58
N THR A 506 -3.88 -12.11 23.38
CA THR A 506 -5.00 -11.21 23.09
C THR A 506 -5.74 -11.70 21.86
N ASN A 507 -7.06 -11.87 22.00
CA ASN A 507 -7.97 -12.17 20.90
C ASN A 507 -8.72 -10.89 20.54
N GLN A 508 -8.80 -10.60 19.26
CA GLN A 508 -9.45 -9.40 18.77
C GLN A 508 -10.33 -9.74 17.58
N LEU A 509 -11.58 -9.28 17.63
CA LEU A 509 -12.50 -9.30 16.51
C LEU A 509 -12.81 -7.86 16.10
N HIS A 510 -12.59 -7.52 14.84
CA HIS A 510 -12.94 -6.24 14.23
C HIS A 510 -13.95 -6.50 13.10
N LEU A 511 -15.16 -5.95 13.26
CA LEU A 511 -16.21 -5.96 12.25
C LEU A 511 -16.37 -4.52 11.72
N ASP A 512 -16.20 -4.31 10.42
CA ASP A 512 -16.46 -3.03 9.74
C ASP A 512 -17.55 -3.26 8.69
N LEU A 513 -18.65 -2.52 8.81
CA LEU A 513 -19.71 -2.47 7.83
C LEU A 513 -19.81 -1.06 7.27
N THR A 514 -19.69 -0.92 5.95
CA THR A 514 -19.70 0.36 5.27
C THR A 514 -20.62 0.35 4.07
N ALA A 515 -21.52 1.33 3.99
CA ALA A 515 -22.29 1.65 2.79
C ALA A 515 -21.79 2.98 2.22
N SER A 516 -21.32 2.96 0.98
CA SER A 516 -20.73 4.10 0.28
C SER A 516 -21.55 4.44 -0.94
N PHE A 517 -22.09 5.66 -1.00
CA PHE A 517 -22.86 6.16 -2.13
C PHE A 517 -22.10 7.26 -2.87
N GLN A 518 -21.87 7.07 -4.17
CA GLN A 518 -21.14 8.02 -5.02
C GLN A 518 -22.10 9.05 -5.64
N LEU A 519 -22.02 10.31 -5.17
CA LEU A 519 -22.86 11.41 -5.65
C LEU A 519 -22.41 11.91 -7.04
N ARG A 520 -21.10 12.02 -7.24
CA ARG A 520 -20.41 12.44 -8.46
C ARG A 520 -19.06 11.70 -8.56
N HIS A 521 -18.33 11.89 -9.65
CA HIS A 521 -16.97 11.35 -9.76
C HIS A 521 -16.14 11.73 -8.53
N ASN A 522 -15.59 10.73 -7.85
CA ASN A 522 -14.81 10.87 -6.61
C ASN A 522 -15.49 11.66 -5.46
N VAL A 523 -16.82 11.77 -5.43
CA VAL A 523 -17.59 12.35 -4.31
C VAL A 523 -18.45 11.29 -3.67
N PHE A 524 -18.17 10.95 -2.42
CA PHE A 524 -18.82 9.86 -1.70
C PHE A 524 -19.48 10.33 -0.40
N VAL A 525 -20.60 9.69 -0.05
CA VAL A 525 -21.16 9.72 1.29
C VAL A 525 -21.13 8.30 1.84
N ASP A 526 -20.48 8.14 2.99
CA ASP A 526 -20.32 6.86 3.64
C ASP A 526 -21.12 6.81 4.94
N LEU A 527 -21.77 5.67 5.20
CA LEU A 527 -22.29 5.27 6.49
C LEU A 527 -21.47 4.07 6.97
N LYS A 528 -20.84 4.19 8.14
CA LYS A 528 -19.95 3.17 8.69
C LYS A 528 -20.36 2.76 10.10
N GLN A 529 -20.27 1.46 10.35
CA GLN A 529 -20.42 0.85 11.67
C GLN A 529 -19.23 -0.06 11.95
N ILE A 530 -18.48 0.23 13.00
CA ILE A 530 -17.41 -0.62 13.51
C ILE A 530 -17.84 -1.23 14.84
N ILE A 531 -17.61 -2.53 15.00
CA ILE A 531 -17.70 -3.25 16.28
C ILE A 531 -16.35 -3.94 16.48
N ARG A 532 -15.63 -3.58 17.53
CA ARG A 532 -14.32 -4.13 17.84
C ARG A 532 -14.32 -4.66 19.27
N ARG A 533 -14.04 -5.96 19.43
CA ARG A 533 -13.94 -6.63 20.72
C ARG A 533 -12.51 -7.12 20.92
N THR A 534 -11.86 -6.64 21.96
CA THR A 534 -10.54 -7.09 22.40
C THR A 534 -10.67 -7.76 23.77
N ASP A 535 -10.20 -9.00 23.83
CA ASP A 535 -10.21 -9.87 25.01
C ASP A 535 -8.78 -10.35 25.24
N ALA A 536 -8.13 -9.79 26.26
CA ALA A 536 -6.74 -10.02 26.60
C ALA A 536 -6.62 -10.82 27.90
N GLU A 537 -5.54 -11.58 28.02
CA GLU A 537 -5.23 -12.32 29.26
C GLU A 537 -5.17 -11.42 30.50
N ILE A 538 -4.79 -10.14 30.32
CA ILE A 538 -4.87 -9.11 31.35
C ILE A 538 -6.09 -8.23 31.09
N ASN A 539 -7.10 -8.32 31.96
CA ASN A 539 -8.37 -7.59 31.86
C ASN A 539 -8.24 -6.07 31.65
N SER A 540 -7.16 -5.43 32.13
CA SER A 540 -6.95 -3.99 31.92
C SER A 540 -6.65 -3.62 30.45
N MET A 541 -6.32 -4.60 29.62
CA MET A 541 -6.07 -4.44 28.19
C MET A 541 -7.32 -4.71 27.33
N ASP A 542 -8.42 -5.14 27.93
CA ASP A 542 -9.70 -5.32 27.23
C ASP A 542 -10.23 -3.98 26.72
N LEU A 543 -10.90 -4.03 25.56
CA LEU A 543 -11.55 -2.87 24.98
C LEU A 543 -12.65 -3.28 23.99
N ASN A 544 -13.88 -2.81 24.24
CA ASN A 544 -15.04 -3.10 23.41
C ASN A 544 -15.59 -1.82 22.78
N THR A 545 -15.15 -1.54 21.56
CA THR A 545 -15.53 -0.33 20.81
C THR A 545 -16.72 -0.60 19.90
N THR A 546 -17.66 0.33 19.89
CA THR A 546 -18.73 0.46 18.90
C THR A 546 -18.67 1.89 18.37
N LEU A 547 -18.38 2.05 17.09
CA LEU A 547 -18.26 3.35 16.43
C LEU A 547 -19.23 3.40 15.26
N SER A 548 -20.14 4.37 15.28
CA SER A 548 -21.00 4.70 14.13
C SER A 548 -20.55 6.03 13.57
N SER A 549 -20.34 6.13 12.26
CA SER A 549 -19.96 7.40 11.62
C SER A 549 -20.61 7.62 10.26
N VAL A 550 -20.72 8.89 9.89
CA VAL A 550 -21.09 9.35 8.55
C VAL A 550 -19.96 10.22 8.03
N ALA A 551 -19.53 9.96 6.79
CA ALA A 551 -18.47 10.72 6.14
C ALA A 551 -18.92 11.28 4.80
N PHE A 552 -18.46 12.49 4.47
CA PHE A 552 -18.41 13.05 3.13
C PHE A 552 -16.96 13.07 2.67
N ARG A 553 -16.67 12.45 1.52
CA ARG A 553 -15.33 12.39 0.92
C ARG A 553 -15.33 12.94 -0.48
N TRP A 554 -14.27 13.68 -0.82
CA TRP A 554 -14.02 14.22 -2.15
C TRP A 554 -12.54 14.04 -2.52
N ASN A 555 -12.27 13.27 -3.57
CA ASN A 555 -10.92 12.92 -4.06
C ASN A 555 -9.97 12.44 -2.95
N ILE A 556 -10.48 11.63 -2.03
CA ILE A 556 -9.69 11.07 -0.93
C ILE A 556 -10.23 9.69 -0.52
N PRO A 557 -9.36 8.70 -0.28
CA PRO A 557 -9.76 7.40 0.23
C PRO A 557 -10.33 7.49 1.65
N GLN A 558 -10.97 6.41 2.07
CA GLN A 558 -11.28 6.21 3.48
C GLN A 558 -10.00 6.09 4.32
N ARG A 559 -10.02 6.65 5.53
CA ARG A 559 -8.98 6.40 6.53
C ARG A 559 -9.34 5.16 7.35
N LEU A 560 -8.58 4.09 7.19
CA LEU A 560 -8.83 2.81 7.84
C LEU A 560 -7.90 2.61 9.05
N HIS A 561 -8.48 2.29 10.20
CA HIS A 561 -7.75 1.94 11.43
C HIS A 561 -8.10 0.50 11.83
N GLU A 562 -7.62 -0.43 11.02
CA GLU A 562 -7.94 -1.85 11.11
C GLU A 562 -6.73 -2.63 11.63
N PHE A 563 -6.42 -2.44 12.91
CA PHE A 563 -5.35 -3.10 13.66
C PHE A 563 -5.81 -3.50 15.06
#